data_AF-A0A2J5Q5B1-F1
#
_entry.id   AF-A0A2J5Q5B1-F1
#
_cell.length_a   1.000
_cell.length_b   1.000
_cell.length_c   1.000
_cell.angle_alpha   90.00
_cell.angle_beta   90.00
_cell.angle_gamma   90.00
#
_symmetry.space_group_name_H-M   'P 1'
#
loop_
_entity.id
_entity.type
_entity.pdbx_description
1 polymer ?
#
loop_
_entity_poly.entity_id
_entity_poly.type
_entity_poly.pdbx_seq_one_letter_code
_entity_poly.pdbx_strand_id
1 'polypeptide(L)'
;IDAFARSLASVINILDPQVIVLGGGLSNVGQIYEQLPSAIVPYIFSDSCRTQIKQARFGDASGVRGAAWLPVLADAEAGRR
;
A
#
# COMPACT_ATOMS: atom_id res chain seq x y z
N ILE A 1 4.47 -15.68 4.52
CA ILE A 1 3.78 -14.60 5.27
C ILE A 1 4.78 -13.83 6.14
N ASP A 2 5.53 -14.47 7.04
CA ASP A 2 6.45 -13.78 7.95
C ASP A 2 7.46 -12.83 7.27
N ALA A 3 8.18 -13.31 6.24
CA ALA A 3 9.12 -12.48 5.49
C ALA A 3 8.45 -11.25 4.85
N PHE A 4 7.20 -11.41 4.38
CA PHE A 4 6.44 -10.30 3.79
C PHE A 4 6.00 -9.29 4.87
N ALA A 5 5.58 -9.79 6.03
CA ALA A 5 5.23 -8.95 7.17
C ALA A 5 6.42 -8.11 7.66
N ARG A 6 7.61 -8.71 7.79
CA ARG A 6 8.85 -7.98 8.14
C ARG A 6 9.20 -6.89 7.14
N SER A 7 9.07 -7.20 5.84
CA SER A 7 9.34 -6.23 4.77
C SER A 7 8.37 -5.06 4.82
N LEU A 8 7.07 -5.32 4.97
CA LEU A 8 6.06 -4.25 5.06
C LEU A 8 6.18 -3.46 6.36
N ALA A 9 6.51 -4.09 7.48
CA ALA A 9 6.73 -3.40 8.73
C ALA A 9 7.87 -2.38 8.63
N SER A 10 8.95 -2.70 7.90
CA SER A 10 10.02 -1.74 7.61
C SER A 10 9.49 -0.53 6.84
N VAL A 11 8.68 -0.76 5.79
CA VAL A 11 8.06 0.33 5.02
C VAL A 11 7.12 1.18 5.89
N ILE A 12 6.31 0.54 6.74
CA ILE A 12 5.39 1.22 7.66
C ILE A 12 6.16 2.06 8.67
N ASN A 13 7.22 1.52 9.28
CA ASN A 13 8.01 2.24 10.27
C ASN A 13 8.75 3.46 9.69
N ILE A 14 9.09 3.43 8.38
CA ILE A 14 9.80 4.54 7.72
C ILE A 14 8.83 5.60 7.18
N LEU A 15 7.72 5.18 6.56
CA LEU A 15 6.83 6.07 5.80
C LEU A 15 5.52 6.41 6.52
N ASP A 16 5.10 5.60 7.50
CA ASP A 16 3.79 5.64 8.18
C ASP A 16 2.59 5.88 7.23
N PRO A 17 2.41 5.03 6.19
CA PRO A 17 1.36 5.24 5.22
C PRO A 17 -0.01 4.90 5.80
N GLN A 18 -1.03 5.68 5.44
CA GLN A 18 -2.40 5.37 5.83
C GLN A 18 -2.93 4.11 5.12
N VAL A 19 -2.47 3.87 3.88
CA VAL A 19 -2.92 2.73 3.05
C VAL A 19 -1.74 2.18 2.23
N ILE A 20 -1.62 0.85 2.19
CA ILE A 20 -0.77 0.11 1.27
C ILE A 20 -1.69 -0.70 0.35
N VAL A 21 -1.56 -0.48 -0.96
CA VAL A 21 -2.30 -1.23 -1.99
C VAL A 21 -1.38 -2.29 -2.58
N LEU A 22 -1.73 -3.57 -2.43
CA LEU A 22 -1.01 -4.66 -3.08
C LEU A 22 -1.45 -4.75 -4.54
N GLY A 23 -0.48 -4.73 -5.46
CA GLY A 23 -0.69 -4.82 -6.90
C GLY A 23 -0.32 -6.18 -7.49
N GLY A 24 -0.50 -6.32 -8.80
CA GLY A 24 -0.14 -7.52 -9.57
C GLY A 24 -0.87 -8.79 -9.12
N GLY A 25 -0.35 -9.96 -9.53
CA GLY A 25 -0.96 -11.26 -9.21
C GLY A 25 -1.04 -11.55 -7.71
N LEU A 26 -0.14 -10.98 -6.90
CA LEU A 26 -0.14 -11.13 -5.44
C LEU A 26 -1.42 -10.56 -4.80
N SER A 27 -1.99 -9.51 -5.38
CA SER A 27 -3.20 -8.87 -4.87
C SER A 27 -4.44 -9.77 -4.90
N ASN A 28 -4.42 -10.86 -5.67
CA ASN A 28 -5.55 -11.78 -5.77
C ASN A 28 -5.53 -12.89 -4.70
N VAL A 29 -4.48 -12.95 -3.86
CA VAL A 29 -4.36 -13.97 -2.82
C VAL A 29 -5.09 -13.50 -1.56
N GLY A 30 -6.34 -13.95 -1.40
CA GLY A 30 -7.23 -13.56 -0.29
C GLY A 30 -6.63 -13.77 1.11
N GLN A 31 -5.91 -14.88 1.30
CA GLN A 31 -5.29 -15.26 2.57
C GLN A 31 -4.29 -14.21 3.08
N ILE A 32 -3.72 -13.40 2.18
CA ILE A 32 -2.81 -12.32 2.57
C ILE A 32 -3.58 -11.28 3.40
N TYR A 33 -4.79 -10.90 3.01
CA TYR A 33 -5.57 -9.87 3.70
C TYR A 33 -6.06 -10.33 5.07
N GLU A 34 -6.16 -11.65 5.28
CA GLU A 34 -6.53 -12.24 6.56
C GLU A 34 -5.33 -12.35 7.52
N GLN A 35 -4.18 -12.81 7.02
CA GLN A 35 -3.04 -13.19 7.88
C GLN A 35 -1.99 -12.07 8.03
N LEU A 36 -1.85 -11.22 7.03
CA LEU A 36 -0.78 -10.22 6.99
C LEU A 36 -0.94 -9.10 8.04
N PRO A 37 -2.15 -8.58 8.33
CA PRO A 37 -2.30 -7.53 9.34
C PRO A 37 -1.80 -7.95 10.72
N SER A 38 -2.15 -9.16 11.17
CA SER A 38 -1.68 -9.68 12.46
C SER A 38 -0.20 -10.04 12.46
N ALA A 39 0.32 -10.56 11.34
CA ALA A 39 1.73 -10.89 11.19
C ALA A 39 2.66 -9.66 11.19
N ILE A 40 2.15 -8.48 10.82
CA ILE A 40 2.92 -7.22 10.79
C ILE A 40 3.14 -6.64 12.19
N VAL A 41 2.12 -6.73 13.06
CA VAL A 41 2.10 -6.06 14.38
C VAL A 41 3.38 -6.27 15.20
N PRO A 42 3.97 -7.49 15.31
CA PRO A 42 5.19 -7.72 16.09
C PRO A 42 6.42 -6.94 15.61
N TYR A 43 6.40 -6.42 14.38
CA TYR A 43 7.53 -5.75 13.73
C TYR A 43 7.35 -4.23 13.63
N ILE A 44 6.22 -3.70 14.09
CA ILE A 44 5.94 -2.26 14.14
C ILE A 44 6.53 -1.66 15.41
N PHE A 45 7.19 -0.51 15.29
CA PHE A 45 7.81 0.17 16.43
C PHE A 45 6.78 0.93 17.29
N SER A 46 5.68 1.37 16.70
CA SER A 46 4.60 2.12 17.34
C SER A 46 3.62 1.21 18.10
N ASP A 47 2.97 1.75 19.12
CA ASP A 47 1.93 1.08 19.92
C ASP A 47 0.68 0.74 19.10
N SER A 48 0.51 1.33 17.91
CA SER A 48 -0.60 1.02 17.01
C SER A 48 -0.18 1.04 15.54
N CYS A 49 -0.64 0.04 14.79
CA CYS A 49 -0.54 0.01 13.33
C CYS A 49 -1.89 0.42 12.73
N ARG A 50 -1.94 1.59 12.08
CA ARG A 50 -3.16 2.12 11.44
C ARG A 50 -3.20 1.90 9.93
N THR A 51 -2.08 1.48 9.35
CA THR A 51 -1.93 1.24 7.92
C THR A 51 -2.92 0.18 7.45
N GLN A 52 -3.75 0.54 6.48
CA GLN A 52 -4.68 -0.40 5.87
C GLN A 52 -4.03 -1.12 4.69
N ILE A 53 -4.14 -2.45 4.65
CA ILE A 53 -3.71 -3.23 3.48
C ILE A 53 -4.92 -3.50 2.58
N LYS A 54 -4.83 -3.09 1.32
CA LYS A 54 -5.93 -3.16 0.35
C LYS A 54 -5.52 -3.86 -0.94
N GLN A 55 -6.50 -4.45 -1.61
CA GLN A 55 -6.34 -5.01 -2.95
C GLN A 55 -6.40 -3.93 -4.03
N ALA A 56 -5.53 -4.02 -5.04
CA ALA A 56 -5.61 -3.19 -6.23
C ALA A 56 -6.91 -3.48 -7.00
N ARG A 57 -7.64 -2.41 -7.36
CA ARG A 57 -8.95 -2.52 -8.02
C ARG A 57 -8.91 -2.55 -9.54
N PHE A 58 -7.84 -2.02 -10.13
CA PHE A 58 -7.82 -1.71 -11.56
C PHE A 58 -6.95 -2.66 -12.39
N GLY A 59 -6.28 -3.64 -11.76
CA GLY A 59 -5.49 -4.66 -12.47
C GLY A 59 -4.55 -4.04 -13.50
N ASP A 60 -4.53 -4.60 -14.71
CA ASP A 60 -3.69 -4.16 -15.82
C ASP A 60 -3.98 -2.72 -16.27
N ALA A 61 -5.20 -2.21 -16.03
CA ALA A 61 -5.54 -0.83 -16.33
C ALA A 61 -4.88 0.18 -15.38
N SER A 62 -4.29 -0.26 -14.27
CA SER A 62 -3.67 0.63 -13.27
C SER A 62 -2.55 1.49 -13.86
N GLY A 63 -1.74 0.93 -14.77
CA GLY A 63 -0.63 1.66 -15.40
C GLY A 63 -1.09 2.81 -16.29
N VAL A 64 -2.02 2.54 -17.22
CA VAL A 64 -2.56 3.55 -18.15
C VAL A 64 -3.32 4.64 -17.39
N ARG A 65 -4.09 4.28 -16.35
CA ARG A 65 -4.79 5.25 -15.50
C ARG A 65 -3.81 6.15 -14.75
N GLY A 66 -2.74 5.58 -14.20
CA GLY A 66 -1.69 6.36 -13.54
C GLY A 66 -1.00 7.34 -14.49
N ALA A 67 -0.65 6.89 -15.70
CA ALA A 67 -0.04 7.75 -16.71
C ALA A 67 -0.96 8.90 -17.15
N ALA A 68 -2.26 8.62 -17.34
CA ALA A 68 -3.24 9.63 -17.72
C ALA A 68 -3.49 10.67 -16.61
N TRP A 69 -3.27 10.32 -15.34
CA TRP A 69 -3.44 11.22 -14.20
C TRP A 69 -2.24 12.12 -13.90
N LEU A 70 -1.05 11.78 -14.41
CA LEU A 70 0.18 12.52 -14.09
C LEU A 70 0.13 14.02 -14.43
N PRO A 71 -0.38 14.45 -15.62
CA PRO A 71 -0.51 15.89 -15.92
C PRO A 71 -1.48 16.61 -14.99
N VAL A 72 -2.62 15.97 -14.69
CA VAL A 72 -3.66 16.54 -13.82
C VAL A 72 -3.15 16.74 -12.39
N LEU A 73 -2.30 15.83 -11.90
CA LEU A 73 -1.67 15.94 -10.59
C LEU A 73 -0.68 17.11 -10.55
N ALA A 74 0.14 17.30 -11.59
CA ALA A 74 1.07 18.41 -11.67
C ALA A 74 0.36 19.77 -11.66
N ASP A 75 -0.76 19.89 -12.40
CA ASP A 75 -1.56 21.11 -12.44
C ASP A 75 -2.22 21.40 -11.07
N ALA A 76 -2.72 20.36 -10.38
CA ALA A 76 -3.31 20.47 -9.05
C ALA A 76 -2.30 20.84 -7.96
N GLU A 77 -1.02 20.54 -8.15
CA GLU A 77 0.07 20.98 -7.26
C GLU A 77 0.53 22.41 -7.58
N ALA A 78 0.54 22.79 -8.86
CA ALA A 78 0.90 24.14 -9.30
C ALA A 78 -0.13 25.19 -8.83
N GLY A 79 -1.43 24.88 -8.86
CA GLY A 79 -2.49 25.78 -8.37
C GLY A 79 -2.60 25.89 -6.84
N ARG A 80 -1.81 25.11 -6.08
CA ARG A 80 -1.75 25.16 -4.60
C ARG A 80 -0.55 25.95 -4.06
N ARG A 81 0.32 26.44 -4.94
CA ARG A 81 1.44 27.35 -4.60
C ARG A 81 1.05 28.78 -4.90
#